data_AF-A0AAP0IMR6-F1
#
_entry.id   AF-A0AAP0IMR6-F1
#
_cell.length_a   1.000
_cell.length_b   1.000
_cell.length_c   1.000
_cell.angle_alpha   90.00
_cell.angle_beta   90.00
_cell.angle_gamma   90.00
#
_symmetry.space_group_name_H-M   'P 1'
#
loop_
_entity.id
_entity.type
_entity.pdbx_description
1 polymer ?
#
loop_
_entity_poly.entity_id
_entity_poly.type
_entity_poly.pdbx_seq_one_letter_code
_entity_poly.pdbx_strand_id
1 'polypeptide(L)'
;MSIPQEIDVFIKESIDHSIGLPVTTETLELKLRAAEESQRRLQDQIFVLHARLKEKDEAIERARSEASLNAQALKKFVEENQRLALECSDLLERCSRLERECSLYDHDREALMEFANEADERAREAENRVVVVEEELRRVAGELESRGNEHERGSVDGTKANDELCRSREKISDLDRFTGRAEGCDGTPVSCGRHSSSKGYNKNLQPVSMNEDSIKGSMTAEGHLLESLITSMIGIADLAENAHSFLEANIGIEACQKLLAMWQRLGSTALHIIALAAEVKTLQNDKEHLRVNLTRAEEEVKVLFEENNILEEEYKRLLRKYTNREKQHGSSGKHSSSASGKGNKRKSSPKMCSSVEGMMIDFDASESPRQPLSPLQYNSPENRMHKK
;
A
#
# COMPACT_ATOMS: atom_id res chain seq x y z
N MET A 1 24.24 92.31 -62.10
CA MET A 1 24.90 92.40 -60.78
C MET A 1 26.40 92.50 -61.05
N SER A 2 26.99 93.68 -60.90
CA SER A 2 28.44 93.84 -61.02
C SER A 2 29.12 93.17 -59.84
N ILE A 3 30.10 92.31 -60.11
CA ILE A 3 30.91 91.68 -59.07
C ILE A 3 31.75 92.79 -58.40
N PRO A 4 31.87 92.81 -57.05
CA PRO A 4 32.75 93.74 -56.36
C PRO A 4 34.18 93.71 -56.91
N GLN A 5 34.78 94.89 -57.07
CA GLN A 5 36.08 95.07 -57.73
C GLN A 5 37.21 94.28 -57.05
N GLU A 6 37.13 94.11 -55.73
CA GLU A 6 38.05 93.28 -54.93
C GLU A 6 38.00 91.80 -55.33
N ILE A 7 36.80 91.29 -55.63
CA ILE A 7 36.59 89.90 -56.04
C ILE A 7 37.08 89.70 -57.48
N ASP A 8 36.90 90.70 -58.35
CA ASP A 8 37.37 90.68 -59.74
C ASP A 8 38.91 90.65 -59.81
N VAL A 9 39.58 91.47 -58.98
CA VAL A 9 41.05 91.46 -58.83
C VAL A 9 41.53 90.12 -58.28
N PHE A 10 40.87 89.57 -57.25
CA PHE A 10 41.23 88.26 -56.70
C PHE A 10 41.07 87.11 -57.71
N ILE A 11 40.01 87.14 -58.52
CA ILE A 11 39.78 86.13 -59.57
C ILE A 11 40.87 86.24 -60.64
N LYS A 12 41.14 87.45 -61.13
CA LYS A 12 42.20 87.70 -62.14
C LYS A 12 43.57 87.23 -61.64
N GLU A 13 43.95 87.66 -60.45
CA GLU A 13 45.24 87.30 -59.84
C GLU A 13 45.32 85.80 -59.50
N SER A 14 44.17 85.14 -59.27
CA SER A 14 44.13 83.69 -59.11
C SER A 14 44.34 82.94 -60.41
N ILE A 15 43.81 83.43 -61.53
CA ILE A 15 44.05 82.87 -62.86
C ILE A 15 45.52 83.07 -63.22
N ASP A 16 46.05 84.29 -63.03
CA ASP A 16 47.45 84.64 -63.28
C ASP A 16 48.39 83.73 -62.47
N HIS A 17 48.09 83.46 -61.20
CA HIS A 17 48.84 82.50 -60.38
C HIS A 17 48.85 81.08 -60.97
N SER A 18 47.70 80.59 -61.44
CA SER A 18 47.55 79.23 -61.98
C SER A 18 48.30 79.02 -63.30
N ILE A 19 48.59 80.09 -64.05
CA ILE A 19 49.38 80.05 -65.29
C ILE A 19 50.85 80.47 -65.08
N GLY A 20 51.28 80.65 -63.82
CA GLY A 20 52.67 80.93 -63.46
C GLY A 20 53.09 82.40 -63.57
N LEU A 21 52.14 83.34 -63.69
CA LEU A 21 52.42 84.78 -63.66
C LEU A 21 52.62 85.29 -62.22
N PRO A 22 53.43 86.33 -62.02
CA PRO A 22 53.65 86.93 -60.71
C PRO A 22 52.36 87.55 -60.18
N VAL A 23 52.08 87.28 -58.91
CA VAL A 23 50.86 87.70 -58.21
C VAL A 23 51.25 88.69 -57.11
N THR A 24 50.33 89.55 -56.70
CA THR A 24 50.58 90.45 -55.57
C THR A 24 50.73 89.66 -54.26
N THR A 25 51.55 90.21 -53.36
CA THR A 25 51.73 89.65 -52.01
C THR A 25 50.42 89.61 -51.23
N GLU A 26 49.54 90.60 -51.44
CA GLU A 26 48.23 90.69 -50.80
C GLU A 26 47.32 89.50 -51.17
N THR A 27 47.28 89.11 -52.45
CA THR A 27 46.51 87.92 -52.88
C THR A 27 47.08 86.62 -52.30
N LEU A 28 48.40 86.49 -52.17
CA LEU A 28 49.02 85.32 -51.54
C LEU A 28 48.69 85.23 -50.04
N GLU A 29 48.76 86.35 -49.31
CA GLU A 29 48.38 86.42 -47.89
C GLU A 29 46.90 86.12 -47.67
N LEU A 30 46.02 86.56 -48.57
CA LEU A 30 44.59 86.29 -48.50
C LEU A 30 44.31 84.80 -48.73
N LYS A 31 44.98 84.17 -49.70
CA LYS A 31 44.91 82.71 -49.93
C LYS A 31 45.44 81.91 -48.75
N LEU A 32 46.56 82.35 -48.15
CA LEU A 32 47.12 81.70 -46.96
C LEU A 32 46.13 81.76 -45.79
N ARG A 33 45.58 82.95 -45.49
CA ARG A 33 44.56 83.11 -44.43
C ARG A 33 43.33 82.25 -44.68
N ALA A 34 42.82 82.21 -45.91
CA ALA A 34 41.68 81.37 -46.28
C ALA A 34 41.99 79.87 -46.12
N ALA A 35 43.19 79.43 -46.53
CA ALA A 35 43.64 78.05 -46.36
C ALA A 35 43.76 77.68 -44.86
N GLU A 36 44.39 78.52 -44.05
CA GLU A 36 44.51 78.32 -42.60
C GLU A 36 43.16 78.29 -41.88
N GLU A 37 42.21 79.14 -42.29
CA GLU A 37 40.85 79.11 -41.76
C GLU A 37 40.12 77.82 -42.14
N SER A 38 40.26 77.38 -43.40
CA SER A 38 39.69 76.11 -43.85
C SER A 38 40.28 74.91 -43.10
N GLN A 39 41.60 74.94 -42.83
CA GLN A 39 42.29 73.92 -42.06
C GLN A 39 41.80 73.89 -40.61
N ARG A 40 41.65 75.05 -39.96
CA ARG A 40 41.08 75.14 -38.61
C ARG A 40 39.66 74.58 -38.55
N ARG A 41 38.79 74.95 -39.49
CA ARG A 41 37.42 74.41 -39.58
C ARG A 41 37.41 72.89 -39.76
N LEU A 42 38.30 72.34 -40.58
CA LEU A 42 38.45 70.89 -40.74
C LEU A 42 38.94 70.21 -39.46
N GLN A 43 39.91 70.79 -38.77
CA GLN A 43 40.39 70.28 -37.48
C GLN A 43 39.28 70.26 -36.42
N ASP A 44 38.49 71.33 -36.33
CA ASP A 44 37.34 71.39 -35.43
C ASP A 44 36.30 70.33 -35.77
N GLN A 45 36.00 70.13 -37.06
CA GLN A 45 35.10 69.06 -37.52
C GLN A 45 35.62 67.67 -37.16
N ILE A 46 36.92 67.41 -37.34
CA ILE A 46 37.55 66.14 -36.95
C ILE A 46 37.40 65.92 -35.44
N PHE A 47 37.64 66.95 -34.62
CA PHE A 47 37.50 66.84 -33.17
C PHE A 47 36.05 66.52 -32.76
N VAL A 48 35.07 67.21 -33.35
CA VAL A 48 33.64 66.97 -33.10
C VAL A 48 33.23 65.55 -33.53
N LEU A 49 33.66 65.10 -34.71
CA LEU A 49 33.38 63.75 -35.20
C LEU A 49 34.02 62.68 -34.31
N HIS A 50 35.25 62.91 -33.84
CA HIS A 50 35.94 61.99 -32.95
C HIS A 50 35.22 61.87 -31.59
N ALA A 51 34.80 62.99 -31.00
CA ALA A 51 34.01 62.99 -29.77
C ALA A 51 32.68 62.23 -29.96
N ARG A 52 31.99 62.44 -31.09
CA ARG A 52 30.74 61.75 -31.40
C ARG A 52 30.95 60.25 -31.65
N LEU A 53 32.04 59.85 -32.28
CA LEU A 53 32.40 58.44 -32.48
C LEU A 53 32.60 57.76 -31.12
N LYS A 54 33.37 58.37 -30.23
CA LYS A 54 33.60 57.86 -28.88
C LYS A 54 32.30 57.72 -28.07
N GLU A 55 31.42 58.71 -28.13
CA GLU A 55 30.10 58.64 -27.49
C GLU A 55 29.27 57.46 -28.02
N LYS A 56 29.33 57.21 -29.33
CA LYS A 56 28.64 56.07 -29.97
C LYS A 56 29.25 54.74 -29.56
N ASP A 57 30.57 54.63 -29.47
CA ASP A 57 31.25 53.42 -28.99
C ASP A 57 30.87 53.10 -27.54
N GLU A 58 30.86 54.10 -26.66
CA GLU A 58 30.41 53.94 -25.27
C GLU A 58 28.93 53.52 -25.18
N ALA A 59 28.08 54.04 -26.08
CA ALA A 59 26.68 53.64 -26.16
C ALA A 59 26.52 52.18 -26.63
N ILE A 60 27.33 51.74 -27.59
CA ILE A 60 27.35 50.35 -28.07
C ILE A 60 27.79 49.40 -26.95
N GLU A 61 28.86 49.74 -26.22
CA GLU A 61 29.34 48.90 -25.11
C GLU A 61 28.31 48.79 -23.99
N ARG A 62 27.63 49.89 -23.63
CA ARG A 62 26.50 49.84 -22.70
C ARG A 62 25.39 48.93 -23.19
N ALA A 63 24.96 49.07 -24.45
CA ALA A 63 23.92 48.22 -25.03
C ALA A 63 24.32 46.73 -25.07
N ARG A 64 25.59 46.42 -25.37
CA ARG A 64 26.13 45.05 -25.34
C ARG A 64 26.08 44.46 -23.93
N SER A 65 26.50 45.22 -22.92
CA SER A 65 26.46 44.77 -21.52
C SER A 65 25.03 44.51 -21.05
N GLU A 66 24.08 45.38 -21.39
CA GLU A 66 22.66 45.21 -21.07
C GLU A 66 22.06 44.00 -21.77
N ALA A 67 22.33 43.83 -23.07
CA ALA A 67 21.87 42.68 -23.84
C ALA A 67 22.43 41.35 -23.27
N SER A 68 23.68 41.34 -22.81
CA SER A 68 24.29 40.16 -22.18
C SER A 68 23.60 39.78 -20.87
N LEU A 69 23.35 40.76 -19.99
CA LEU A 69 22.64 40.53 -18.73
C LEU A 69 21.20 40.04 -18.98
N ASN A 70 20.51 40.64 -19.95
CA ASN A 70 19.16 40.23 -20.33
C ASN A 70 19.13 38.81 -20.90
N ALA A 71 20.12 38.44 -21.73
CA ALA A 71 20.23 37.08 -22.27
C ALA A 71 20.45 36.05 -21.15
N GLN A 72 21.28 36.36 -20.14
CA GLN A 72 21.49 35.48 -18.99
C GLN A 72 20.22 35.34 -18.14
N ALA A 73 19.48 36.44 -17.91
CA ALA A 73 18.23 36.41 -17.17
C ALA A 73 17.17 35.56 -17.90
N LEU A 74 17.04 35.70 -19.21
CA LEU A 74 16.15 34.87 -20.03
C LEU A 74 16.55 33.40 -20.01
N LYS A 75 17.85 33.10 -20.09
CA LYS A 75 18.34 31.72 -19.99
C LYS A 75 17.92 31.06 -18.67
N LYS A 76 18.14 31.73 -17.53
CA LYS A 76 17.72 31.23 -16.21
C LYS A 76 16.20 31.03 -16.13
N PHE A 77 15.42 31.94 -16.71
CA PHE A 77 13.97 31.81 -16.75
C PHE A 77 13.50 30.61 -17.58
N VAL A 78 14.16 30.34 -18.72
CA VAL A 78 13.86 29.16 -19.54
C VAL A 78 14.22 27.88 -18.80
N GLU A 79 15.39 27.82 -18.16
CA GLU A 79 15.81 26.67 -17.35
C GLU A 79 14.82 26.39 -16.21
N GLU A 80 14.35 27.41 -15.51
CA GLU A 80 13.36 27.26 -14.43
C GLU A 80 11.99 26.82 -14.95
N ASN A 81 11.52 27.37 -16.07
CA ASN A 81 10.27 26.89 -16.68
C ASN A 81 10.37 25.43 -17.13
N GLN A 82 11.52 25.00 -17.64
CA GLN A 82 11.75 23.60 -17.99
C GLN A 82 11.74 22.71 -16.74
N ARG A 83 12.37 23.14 -15.65
CA ARG A 83 12.33 22.44 -14.35
C ARG A 83 10.89 22.30 -13.85
N LEU A 84 10.12 23.38 -13.84
CA LEU A 84 8.72 23.38 -13.42
C LEU A 84 7.84 22.50 -14.32
N ALA A 85 8.12 22.44 -15.63
CA ALA A 85 7.40 21.56 -16.55
C ALA A 85 7.63 20.07 -16.25
N LEU A 86 8.87 19.69 -15.91
CA LEU A 86 9.19 18.34 -15.47
C LEU A 86 8.49 18.00 -14.15
N GLU A 87 8.55 18.90 -13.17
CA GLU A 87 7.87 18.72 -11.88
C GLU A 87 6.35 18.58 -12.03
N CYS A 88 5.73 19.36 -12.92
CA CYS A 88 4.32 19.20 -13.28
C CYS A 88 4.04 17.80 -13.88
N SER A 89 4.92 17.30 -14.74
CA SER A 89 4.78 15.97 -15.34
C SER A 89 4.83 14.87 -14.28
N ASP A 90 5.80 14.94 -13.37
CA ASP A 90 5.98 13.95 -12.29
C ASP A 90 4.79 13.95 -11.33
N LEU A 91 4.28 15.14 -10.98
CA LEU A 91 3.08 15.28 -10.16
C LEU A 91 1.85 14.69 -10.85
N LEU A 92 1.68 14.89 -12.16
CA LEU A 92 0.58 14.30 -12.91
C LEU A 92 0.67 12.77 -12.96
N GLU A 93 1.86 12.21 -13.16
CA GLU A 93 2.07 10.76 -13.11
C GLU A 93 1.71 10.17 -11.73
N ARG A 94 2.07 10.89 -10.66
CA ARG A 94 1.72 10.51 -9.30
C ARG A 94 0.22 10.59 -9.03
N CYS A 95 -0.45 11.66 -9.48
CA CYS A 95 -1.90 11.78 -9.39
C CYS A 95 -2.59 10.60 -10.10
N SER A 96 -2.15 10.27 -11.32
CA SER A 96 -2.69 9.12 -12.07
C SER A 96 -2.50 7.79 -11.31
N ARG A 97 -1.40 7.63 -10.58
CA ARG A 97 -1.14 6.44 -9.76
C ARG A 97 -2.10 6.35 -8.58
N LEU A 98 -2.29 7.46 -7.86
CA LEU A 98 -3.22 7.53 -6.74
C LEU A 98 -4.67 7.34 -7.19
N GLU A 99 -5.06 7.89 -8.33
CA GLU A 99 -6.39 7.66 -8.93
C GLU A 99 -6.64 6.17 -9.19
N ARG A 100 -5.65 5.47 -9.73
CA ARG A 100 -5.72 4.01 -9.92
C ARG A 100 -5.84 3.27 -8.60
N GLU A 101 -5.11 3.68 -7.58
CA GLU A 101 -5.16 3.06 -6.26
C GLU A 101 -6.52 3.29 -5.58
N CYS A 102 -7.07 4.51 -5.63
CA CYS A 102 -8.42 4.82 -5.16
C CYS A 102 -9.47 3.93 -5.84
N SER A 103 -9.36 3.75 -7.17
CA SER A 103 -10.26 2.87 -7.91
C SER A 103 -10.17 1.41 -7.46
N LEU A 104 -9.00 0.92 -7.05
CA LEU A 104 -8.85 -0.43 -6.49
C LEU A 104 -9.52 -0.53 -5.12
N TYR A 105 -9.34 0.46 -4.24
CA TYR A 105 -10.02 0.49 -2.94
C TYR A 105 -11.54 0.53 -3.07
N ASP A 106 -12.07 1.30 -4.02
CA ASP A 106 -13.51 1.33 -4.28
C ASP A 106 -14.01 -0.04 -4.75
N HIS A 107 -13.28 -0.71 -5.64
CA HIS A 107 -13.61 -2.05 -6.10
C HIS A 107 -13.56 -3.10 -4.99
N ASP A 108 -12.51 -3.10 -4.17
CA ASP A 108 -12.38 -4.01 -3.02
C ASP A 108 -13.50 -3.80 -2.01
N ARG A 109 -13.90 -2.54 -1.76
CA ARG A 109 -15.03 -2.21 -0.89
C ARG A 109 -16.34 -2.75 -1.44
N GLU A 110 -16.58 -2.62 -2.75
CA GLU A 110 -17.76 -3.16 -3.42
C GLU A 110 -17.80 -4.69 -3.31
N ALA A 111 -16.68 -5.37 -3.60
CA ALA A 111 -16.57 -6.82 -3.48
C ALA A 111 -16.84 -7.34 -2.06
N LEU A 112 -16.34 -6.65 -1.04
CA LEU A 112 -16.61 -6.98 0.36
C LEU A 112 -18.08 -6.79 0.73
N MET A 113 -18.74 -5.76 0.17
CA MET A 113 -20.17 -5.53 0.38
C MET A 113 -21.02 -6.63 -0.27
N GLU A 114 -20.68 -7.04 -1.49
CA GLU A 114 -21.33 -8.17 -2.17
C GLU A 114 -21.17 -9.47 -1.36
N PHE A 115 -19.96 -9.76 -0.89
CA PHE A 115 -19.70 -10.92 -0.04
C PHE A 115 -20.53 -10.91 1.25
N ALA A 116 -20.67 -9.74 1.90
CA ALA A 116 -21.49 -9.61 3.10
C ALA A 116 -22.97 -9.89 2.79
N ASN A 117 -23.50 -9.35 1.69
CA ASN A 117 -24.88 -9.62 1.27
C ASN A 117 -25.12 -11.11 0.99
N GLU A 118 -24.17 -11.80 0.34
CA GLU A 118 -24.25 -13.24 0.09
C GLU A 118 -24.14 -14.09 1.36
N ALA A 119 -23.33 -13.67 2.32
CA ALA A 119 -23.24 -14.32 3.62
C ALA A 119 -24.56 -14.19 4.40
N ASP A 120 -25.18 -13.01 4.39
CA ASP A 120 -26.47 -12.76 5.01
C ASP A 120 -27.60 -13.57 4.34
N GLU A 121 -27.60 -13.70 3.02
CA GLU A 121 -28.55 -14.55 2.30
C GLU A 121 -28.42 -16.01 2.73
N ARG A 122 -27.19 -16.54 2.74
CA ARG A 122 -26.92 -17.93 3.19
C ARG A 122 -27.32 -18.18 4.64
N ALA A 123 -27.10 -17.20 5.53
CA ALA A 123 -27.53 -17.29 6.92
C ALA A 123 -29.07 -17.37 7.00
N ARG A 124 -29.78 -16.51 6.28
CA ARG A 124 -31.25 -16.52 6.22
C ARG A 124 -31.80 -17.83 5.65
N GLU A 125 -31.19 -18.37 4.60
CA GLU A 125 -31.55 -19.68 4.06
C GLU A 125 -31.34 -20.81 5.08
N ALA A 126 -30.26 -20.78 5.85
CA ALA A 126 -30.01 -21.75 6.91
C ALA A 126 -31.04 -21.64 8.04
N GLU A 127 -31.37 -20.41 8.49
CA GLU A 127 -32.43 -20.16 9.48
C GLU A 127 -33.78 -20.71 9.01
N ASN A 128 -34.15 -20.42 7.75
CA ASN A 128 -35.38 -20.95 7.17
C ASN A 128 -35.40 -22.49 7.15
N ARG A 129 -34.26 -23.13 6.81
CA ARG A 129 -34.16 -24.61 6.85
C ARG A 129 -34.33 -25.16 8.27
N VAL A 130 -33.75 -24.51 9.28
CA VAL A 130 -33.93 -24.91 10.69
C VAL A 130 -35.40 -24.81 11.09
N VAL A 131 -36.06 -23.70 10.77
CA VAL A 131 -37.50 -23.51 11.07
C VAL A 131 -38.34 -24.62 10.46
N VAL A 132 -38.12 -24.96 9.17
CA VAL A 132 -38.83 -26.06 8.51
C VAL A 132 -38.59 -27.40 9.24
N VAL A 133 -37.35 -27.71 9.58
CA VAL A 133 -37.02 -28.95 10.30
C VAL A 133 -37.66 -28.98 11.71
N GLU A 134 -37.66 -27.86 12.42
CA GLU A 134 -38.34 -27.74 13.72
C GLU A 134 -39.85 -27.97 13.62
N GLU A 135 -40.50 -27.46 12.58
CA GLU A 135 -41.91 -27.71 12.30
C GLU A 135 -42.17 -29.19 11.99
N GLU A 136 -41.32 -29.82 11.19
CA GLU A 136 -41.43 -31.25 10.89
C GLU A 136 -41.22 -32.13 12.12
N LEU A 137 -40.22 -31.80 12.96
CA LEU A 137 -39.99 -32.49 14.24
C LEU A 137 -41.19 -32.34 15.16
N ARG A 138 -41.80 -31.14 15.24
CA ARG A 138 -43.02 -30.90 16.03
C ARG A 138 -44.18 -31.76 15.52
N ARG A 139 -44.34 -31.88 14.20
CA ARG A 139 -45.34 -32.77 13.58
C ARG A 139 -45.10 -34.23 13.95
N VAL A 140 -43.88 -34.74 13.75
CA VAL A 140 -43.52 -36.14 14.04
C VAL A 140 -43.66 -36.45 15.54
N ALA A 141 -43.25 -35.53 16.42
CA ALA A 141 -43.43 -35.67 17.85
C ALA A 141 -44.93 -35.81 18.22
N GLY A 142 -45.79 -34.95 17.66
CA GLY A 142 -47.24 -35.05 17.85
C GLY A 142 -47.84 -36.37 17.32
N GLU A 143 -47.36 -36.88 16.19
CA GLU A 143 -47.74 -38.20 15.67
C GLU A 143 -47.31 -39.34 16.60
N LEU A 144 -46.09 -39.28 17.15
CA LEU A 144 -45.59 -40.26 18.11
C LEU A 144 -46.37 -40.24 19.42
N GLU A 145 -46.69 -39.06 19.96
CA GLU A 145 -47.56 -38.92 21.15
C GLU A 145 -48.94 -39.52 20.88
N SER A 146 -49.52 -39.25 19.70
CA SER A 146 -50.80 -39.82 19.29
C SER A 146 -50.77 -41.35 19.25
N ARG A 147 -49.72 -41.94 18.67
CA ARG A 147 -49.51 -43.40 18.63
C ARG A 147 -49.25 -43.99 20.03
N GLY A 148 -48.51 -43.28 20.87
CA GLY A 148 -48.30 -43.66 22.27
C GLY A 148 -49.62 -43.74 23.04
N ASN A 149 -50.47 -42.73 22.90
CA ASN A 149 -51.79 -42.67 23.53
C ASN A 149 -52.77 -43.75 23.00
N GLU A 150 -52.62 -44.18 21.75
CA GLU A 150 -53.36 -45.33 21.20
C GLU A 150 -52.90 -46.65 21.83
N HIS A 151 -51.58 -46.85 22.00
CA HIS A 151 -51.02 -48.04 22.63
C HIS A 151 -51.41 -48.14 24.11
N GLU A 152 -51.41 -47.01 24.82
CA GLU A 152 -51.83 -46.95 26.22
C GLU A 152 -53.33 -47.25 26.37
N ARG A 153 -54.19 -46.74 25.48
CA ARG A 153 -55.60 -47.12 25.42
C ARG A 153 -55.82 -48.62 25.13
N GLY A 154 -55.02 -49.22 24.26
CA GLY A 154 -55.06 -50.68 24.02
C GLY A 154 -54.57 -51.52 25.21
N SER A 155 -53.61 -51.00 26.00
CA SER A 155 -53.12 -51.65 27.23
C SER A 155 -54.18 -51.66 28.35
N VAL A 156 -55.05 -50.65 28.41
CA VAL A 156 -56.18 -50.62 29.36
C VAL A 156 -57.23 -51.70 29.04
N ASP A 157 -57.41 -52.06 27.77
CA ASP A 157 -58.26 -53.20 27.39
C ASP A 157 -57.55 -54.55 27.57
N GLY A 158 -56.23 -54.60 27.37
CA GLY A 158 -55.40 -55.76 27.72
C GLY A 158 -55.36 -56.06 29.22
N THR A 159 -55.38 -55.04 30.08
CA THR A 159 -55.46 -55.20 31.54
C THR A 159 -56.85 -55.67 31.98
N LYS A 160 -57.95 -55.20 31.38
CA LYS A 160 -59.28 -55.79 31.59
C LYS A 160 -59.33 -57.27 31.19
N ALA A 161 -58.76 -57.63 30.03
CA ALA A 161 -58.67 -59.02 29.59
C ALA A 161 -57.81 -59.88 30.53
N ASN A 162 -56.74 -59.31 31.09
CA ASN A 162 -55.88 -59.98 32.07
C ASN A 162 -56.57 -60.15 33.43
N ASP A 163 -57.35 -59.16 33.86
CA ASP A 163 -58.19 -59.26 35.07
C ASP A 163 -59.30 -60.32 34.90
N GLU A 164 -59.90 -60.44 33.71
CA GLU A 164 -60.85 -61.51 33.38
C GLU A 164 -60.18 -62.89 33.32
N LEU A 165 -58.94 -62.97 32.81
CA LEU A 165 -58.11 -64.19 32.84
C LEU A 165 -57.76 -64.59 34.28
N CYS A 166 -57.41 -63.64 35.15
CA CYS A 166 -57.18 -63.89 36.58
C CYS A 166 -58.43 -64.42 37.28
N ARG A 167 -59.61 -63.81 37.04
CA ARG A 167 -60.89 -64.34 37.56
C ARG A 167 -61.22 -65.74 37.02
N SER A 168 -60.86 -66.01 35.77
CA SER A 168 -61.05 -67.34 35.17
C SER A 168 -60.08 -68.37 35.76
N ARG A 169 -58.84 -67.99 36.04
CA ARG A 169 -57.82 -68.83 36.67
C ARG A 169 -58.14 -69.13 38.15
N GLU A 170 -58.76 -68.19 38.85
CA GLU A 170 -59.28 -68.36 40.20
C GLU A 170 -60.43 -69.39 40.21
N LYS A 171 -61.38 -69.28 39.27
CA LYS A 171 -62.44 -70.28 39.08
C LYS A 171 -61.92 -71.69 38.73
N ILE A 172 -60.85 -71.77 37.92
CA ILE A 172 -60.19 -73.05 37.61
C ILE A 172 -59.51 -73.62 38.86
N SER A 173 -58.88 -72.78 39.68
CA SER A 173 -58.26 -73.21 40.95
C SER A 173 -59.30 -73.66 41.98
N ASP A 174 -60.49 -73.06 41.99
CA ASP A 174 -61.62 -73.50 42.81
C ASP A 174 -62.20 -74.83 42.30
N LEU A 175 -62.26 -75.03 40.97
CA LEU A 175 -62.65 -76.31 40.37
C LEU A 175 -61.65 -77.43 40.68
N ASP A 176 -60.34 -77.17 40.59
CA ASP A 176 -59.30 -78.13 40.98
C ASP A 176 -59.35 -78.49 42.47
N ARG A 177 -59.85 -77.58 43.32
CA ARG A 177 -60.10 -77.86 44.74
C ARG A 177 -61.31 -78.79 44.96
N PHE A 178 -62.22 -78.92 43.99
CA PHE A 178 -63.32 -79.89 43.98
C PHE A 178 -62.97 -81.24 43.33
N THR A 179 -61.93 -81.32 42.50
CA THR A 179 -61.49 -82.55 41.79
C THR A 179 -60.19 -83.17 42.32
N GLY A 180 -59.81 -82.90 43.58
CA GLY A 180 -58.61 -83.44 44.22
C GLY A 180 -58.87 -84.49 45.30
N ARG A 181 -59.54 -85.61 44.98
CA ARG A 181 -59.55 -86.82 45.83
C ARG A 181 -59.48 -88.09 44.99
N ALA A 182 -58.33 -88.36 44.39
CA ALA A 182 -57.89 -89.70 44.01
C ALA A 182 -56.38 -89.70 43.74
N GLU A 183 -55.64 -90.47 44.56
CA GLU A 183 -54.44 -91.27 44.24
C GLU A 183 -53.22 -90.56 43.61
N GLY A 184 -51.97 -90.68 44.09
CA GLY A 184 -51.33 -91.74 44.85
C GLY A 184 -50.10 -92.26 44.07
N CYS A 185 -48.95 -92.35 44.78
CA CYS A 185 -47.76 -93.19 44.51
C CYS A 185 -46.55 -92.62 43.73
N ASP A 186 -45.47 -92.44 44.52
CA ASP A 186 -44.08 -92.97 44.40
C ASP A 186 -43.28 -92.93 43.09
N GLY A 187 -42.02 -92.49 43.22
CA GLY A 187 -40.94 -92.76 42.25
C GLY A 187 -39.67 -91.92 42.42
N THR A 188 -38.64 -92.54 43.00
CA THR A 188 -37.25 -92.12 43.31
C THR A 188 -36.36 -91.62 42.12
N PRO A 189 -35.13 -91.11 42.38
CA PRO A 189 -34.43 -90.07 41.61
C PRO A 189 -33.33 -90.57 40.66
N VAL A 190 -32.94 -89.75 39.66
CA VAL A 190 -31.66 -89.89 38.91
C VAL A 190 -31.07 -88.54 38.48
N SER A 191 -29.74 -88.52 38.55
CA SER A 191 -28.69 -87.52 38.27
C SER A 191 -28.60 -86.81 36.90
N CYS A 192 -27.82 -85.71 36.91
CA CYS A 192 -26.61 -85.42 36.09
C CYS A 192 -26.66 -84.24 35.09
N GLY A 193 -25.55 -83.47 35.05
CA GLY A 193 -25.17 -82.51 33.99
C GLY A 193 -24.71 -81.15 34.55
N ARG A 194 -23.51 -80.99 35.14
CA ARG A 194 -22.23 -80.57 34.51
C ARG A 194 -22.35 -79.51 33.41
N HIS A 195 -21.68 -78.36 33.60
CA HIS A 195 -20.71 -77.68 32.71
C HIS A 195 -20.21 -76.42 33.47
N SER A 196 -19.00 -76.42 34.06
CA SER A 196 -17.68 -76.16 33.46
C SER A 196 -17.20 -74.72 33.73
N SER A 197 -16.23 -74.65 34.64
CA SER A 197 -15.34 -73.54 34.97
C SER A 197 -14.23 -73.39 33.94
N SER A 198 -13.72 -72.18 33.70
CA SER A 198 -12.30 -72.01 33.37
C SER A 198 -11.79 -70.59 33.71
N LYS A 199 -11.03 -70.52 34.81
CA LYS A 199 -9.98 -69.53 35.06
C LYS A 199 -8.65 -70.21 34.72
N GLY A 200 -7.75 -69.50 34.03
CA GLY A 200 -6.39 -69.97 33.79
C GLY A 200 -5.42 -68.82 33.59
N TYR A 201 -4.66 -68.50 34.65
CA TYR A 201 -3.38 -67.81 34.57
C TYR A 201 -2.28 -68.87 34.43
N ASN A 202 -1.26 -68.68 33.58
CA ASN A 202 0.14 -68.73 34.01
C ASN A 202 1.18 -68.34 32.95
N LYS A 203 2.30 -67.81 33.48
CA LYS A 203 3.56 -67.40 32.83
C LYS A 203 4.58 -68.55 32.81
N ASN A 204 5.52 -68.54 31.84
CA ASN A 204 6.96 -68.89 31.89
C ASN A 204 7.48 -68.93 30.42
N LEU A 205 8.42 -68.09 29.94
CA LEU A 205 9.91 -68.16 30.04
C LEU A 205 10.44 -69.58 29.77
N GLN A 206 11.25 -69.87 28.74
CA GLN A 206 12.57 -69.30 28.41
C GLN A 206 13.09 -69.72 26.97
N PRO A 207 14.37 -69.57 26.54
CA PRO A 207 14.81 -68.72 25.41
C PRO A 207 15.51 -69.42 24.22
N VAL A 208 15.49 -68.85 23.00
CA VAL A 208 16.45 -69.21 21.92
C VAL A 208 16.72 -68.02 20.98
N SER A 209 17.99 -67.58 21.00
CA SER A 209 18.89 -67.16 19.90
C SER A 209 18.37 -66.42 18.64
N MET A 210 18.94 -65.22 18.48
CA MET A 210 19.44 -64.54 17.27
C MET A 210 18.57 -64.54 16.00
N ASN A 211 18.14 -63.34 15.61
CA ASN A 211 18.39 -62.79 14.28
C ASN A 211 18.26 -61.26 14.32
N GLU A 212 19.33 -60.59 13.90
CA GLU A 212 19.32 -59.21 13.46
C GLU A 212 18.47 -59.12 12.20
N ASP A 213 17.33 -58.46 12.29
CA ASP A 213 16.79 -57.59 11.24
C ASP A 213 15.40 -57.09 11.67
N SER A 214 15.09 -55.85 11.29
CA SER A 214 13.82 -55.16 11.52
C SER A 214 13.72 -54.42 12.85
N ILE A 215 14.44 -53.29 12.95
CA ILE A 215 14.01 -52.15 13.77
C ILE A 215 12.73 -51.58 13.14
N LYS A 216 11.60 -52.25 13.38
CA LYS A 216 10.28 -51.63 13.32
C LYS A 216 10.07 -50.98 14.67
N GLY A 217 10.36 -49.69 14.76
CA GLY A 217 10.03 -48.87 15.92
C GLY A 217 8.54 -48.97 16.17
N SER A 218 8.16 -49.70 17.22
CA SER A 218 6.81 -49.65 17.78
C SER A 218 6.56 -48.21 18.20
N MET A 219 5.67 -47.49 17.51
CA MET A 219 5.16 -46.22 18.03
C MET A 219 4.59 -46.49 19.42
N THR A 220 5.06 -45.75 20.42
CA THR A 220 4.46 -45.76 21.74
C THR A 220 3.02 -45.24 21.62
N ALA A 221 2.11 -45.64 22.50
CA ALA A 221 0.71 -45.18 22.48
C ALA A 221 0.61 -43.64 22.46
N GLU A 222 1.60 -42.95 23.05
CA GLU A 222 1.77 -41.50 23.02
C GLU A 222 2.01 -40.96 21.60
N GLY A 223 2.81 -41.63 20.77
CA GLY A 223 3.11 -41.20 19.41
C GLY A 223 1.87 -41.23 18.50
N HIS A 224 1.01 -42.24 18.66
CA HIS A 224 -0.25 -42.32 17.90
C HIS A 224 -1.26 -41.26 18.32
N LEU A 225 -1.33 -40.93 19.61
CA LEU A 225 -2.17 -39.82 20.09
C LEU A 225 -1.67 -38.47 19.55
N LEU A 226 -0.36 -38.26 19.53
CA LEU A 226 0.25 -37.04 18.99
C LEU A 226 -0.01 -36.90 17.48
N GLU A 227 0.13 -38.00 16.73
CA GLU A 227 -0.15 -38.06 15.29
C GLU A 227 -1.64 -37.80 14.97
N SER A 228 -2.55 -38.34 15.78
CA SER A 228 -3.99 -38.06 15.68
C SER A 228 -4.33 -36.60 15.99
N LEU A 229 -3.67 -35.99 16.98
CA LEU A 229 -3.86 -34.58 17.35
C LEU A 229 -3.36 -33.64 16.25
N ILE A 230 -2.14 -33.85 15.76
CA ILE A 230 -1.51 -33.04 14.71
C ILE A 230 -2.34 -33.10 13.41
N THR A 231 -2.79 -34.30 13.04
CA THR A 231 -3.66 -34.50 11.87
C THR A 231 -4.99 -33.75 12.00
N SER A 232 -5.57 -33.71 13.21
CA SER A 232 -6.84 -33.03 13.48
C SER A 232 -6.73 -31.50 13.50
N MET A 233 -5.59 -30.94 13.88
CA MET A 233 -5.46 -29.49 14.10
C MET A 233 -5.03 -28.70 12.87
N ILE A 234 -4.17 -29.26 12.01
CA ILE A 234 -3.43 -28.45 11.01
C ILE A 234 -3.63 -28.96 9.57
N GLY A 235 -4.17 -30.18 9.39
CA GLY A 235 -4.29 -30.78 8.05
C GLY A 235 -2.93 -31.26 7.52
N ILE A 236 -2.86 -32.50 7.05
CA ILE A 236 -1.58 -33.14 6.66
C ILE A 236 -1.00 -32.52 5.37
N ALA A 237 -1.84 -31.99 4.48
CA ALA A 237 -1.44 -31.51 3.16
C ALA A 237 -0.57 -30.24 3.23
N ASP A 238 -1.05 -29.21 3.93
CA ASP A 238 -0.37 -27.92 4.05
C ASP A 238 0.96 -28.05 4.81
N LEU A 239 1.00 -28.97 5.78
CA LEU A 239 2.20 -29.29 6.55
C LEU A 239 3.27 -29.94 5.69
N ALA A 240 2.88 -30.88 4.83
CA ALA A 240 3.80 -31.59 3.95
C ALA A 240 4.38 -30.66 2.89
N GLU A 241 3.57 -29.76 2.33
CA GLU A 241 4.03 -28.76 1.35
C GLU A 241 5.04 -27.79 1.98
N ASN A 242 4.70 -27.19 3.12
CA ASN A 242 5.57 -26.25 3.82
C ASN A 242 6.90 -26.89 4.25
N ALA A 243 6.85 -28.12 4.77
CA ALA A 243 8.05 -28.85 5.15
C ALA A 243 8.92 -29.24 3.94
N HIS A 244 8.30 -29.61 2.81
CA HIS A 244 9.04 -29.99 1.60
C HIS A 244 9.74 -28.78 0.98
N SER A 245 9.01 -27.68 0.79
CA SER A 245 9.56 -26.43 0.26
C SER A 245 10.69 -25.88 1.15
N PHE A 246 10.58 -26.03 2.47
CA PHE A 246 11.65 -25.67 3.38
C PHE A 246 12.91 -26.52 3.18
N LEU A 247 12.79 -27.84 3.05
CA LEU A 247 13.95 -28.70 2.84
C LEU A 247 14.62 -28.44 1.48
N GLU A 248 13.84 -28.19 0.43
CA GLU A 248 14.35 -27.83 -0.90
C GLU A 248 15.12 -26.50 -0.86
N ALA A 249 14.54 -25.47 -0.23
CA ALA A 249 15.18 -24.17 -0.08
C ALA A 249 16.47 -24.22 0.78
N ASN A 250 16.66 -25.29 1.56
CA ASN A 250 17.81 -25.50 2.43
C ASN A 250 18.67 -26.71 2.00
N ILE A 251 18.61 -27.13 0.73
CA ILE A 251 19.32 -28.32 0.24
C ILE A 251 20.85 -28.26 0.45
N GLY A 252 21.43 -27.06 0.56
CA GLY A 252 22.85 -26.86 0.88
C GLY A 252 23.25 -27.30 2.31
N ILE A 253 22.27 -27.58 3.18
CA ILE A 253 22.50 -28.11 4.52
C ILE A 253 22.44 -29.63 4.45
N GLU A 254 23.54 -30.31 4.79
CA GLU A 254 23.66 -31.77 4.72
C GLU A 254 22.53 -32.51 5.44
N ALA A 255 22.06 -31.97 6.57
CA ALA A 255 20.91 -32.51 7.31
C ALA A 255 19.59 -32.42 6.52
N CYS A 256 19.32 -31.30 5.85
CA CYS A 256 18.13 -31.12 5.02
C CYS A 256 18.16 -32.03 3.79
N GLN A 257 19.32 -32.21 3.16
CA GLN A 257 19.50 -33.14 2.05
C GLN A 257 19.22 -34.60 2.45
N LYS A 258 19.73 -35.04 3.62
CA LYS A 258 19.46 -36.38 4.15
C LYS A 258 17.99 -36.58 4.53
N LEU A 259 17.34 -35.56 5.09
CA LEU A 259 15.91 -35.60 5.41
C LEU A 259 15.05 -35.67 4.14
N LEU A 260 15.39 -34.92 3.10
CA LEU A 260 14.71 -34.95 1.81
C LEU A 260 14.86 -36.32 1.11
N ALA A 261 16.05 -36.95 1.20
CA ALA A 261 16.28 -38.31 0.67
C ALA A 261 15.45 -39.39 1.38
N MET A 262 15.03 -39.15 2.63
CA MET A 262 14.18 -40.05 3.42
C MET A 262 12.73 -39.57 3.52
N TRP A 263 12.31 -38.61 2.70
CA TRP A 263 11.01 -37.93 2.81
C TRP A 263 9.81 -38.89 2.92
N GLN A 264 9.75 -39.91 2.06
CA GLN A 264 8.68 -40.92 2.04
C GLN A 264 8.63 -41.82 3.30
N ARG A 265 9.64 -41.72 4.16
CA ARG A 265 9.78 -42.50 5.41
C ARG A 265 9.61 -41.62 6.65
N LEU A 266 9.43 -40.31 6.50
CA LEU A 266 9.21 -39.40 7.61
C LEU A 266 7.77 -39.54 8.13
N GLY A 267 7.63 -39.75 9.43
CA GLY A 267 6.33 -39.72 10.09
C GLY A 267 5.77 -38.30 10.18
N SER A 268 4.46 -38.18 10.42
CA SER A 268 3.75 -36.89 10.53
C SER A 268 4.38 -35.92 11.55
N THR A 269 4.87 -36.43 12.68
CA THR A 269 5.54 -35.62 13.70
C THR A 269 6.85 -35.01 13.20
N ALA A 270 7.62 -35.74 12.39
CA ALA A 270 8.85 -35.22 11.81
C ALA A 270 8.55 -34.12 10.78
N LEU A 271 7.52 -34.32 9.95
CA LEU A 271 7.03 -33.29 9.02
C LEU A 271 6.57 -32.03 9.77
N HIS A 272 5.90 -32.21 10.91
CA HIS A 272 5.47 -31.09 11.74
C HIS A 272 6.63 -30.27 12.30
N ILE A 273 7.66 -30.94 12.83
CA ILE A 273 8.86 -30.26 13.33
C ILE A 273 9.57 -29.49 12.21
N ILE A 274 9.61 -30.06 11.00
CA ILE A 274 10.24 -29.40 9.84
C ILE A 274 9.42 -28.19 9.39
N ALA A 275 8.10 -28.29 9.36
CA ALA A 275 7.22 -27.15 9.06
C ALA A 275 7.35 -26.04 10.12
N LEU A 276 7.41 -26.39 11.41
CA LEU A 276 7.69 -25.44 12.48
C LEU A 276 9.07 -24.79 12.33
N ALA A 277 10.09 -25.55 11.92
CA ALA A 277 11.41 -24.98 11.63
C ALA A 277 11.37 -24.00 10.45
N ALA A 278 10.49 -24.24 9.46
CA ALA A 278 10.23 -23.32 8.37
C ALA A 278 9.63 -22.00 8.87
N GLU A 279 8.60 -22.09 9.69
CA GLU A 279 7.92 -20.93 10.29
C GLU A 279 8.86 -20.14 11.22
N VAL A 280 9.68 -20.82 12.02
CA VAL A 280 10.70 -20.16 12.84
C VAL A 280 11.70 -19.41 11.97
N LYS A 281 12.10 -19.97 10.82
CA LYS A 281 13.03 -19.30 9.90
C LYS A 281 12.39 -18.08 9.23
N THR A 282 11.13 -18.16 8.82
CA THR A 282 10.41 -17.01 8.25
C THR A 282 10.23 -15.90 9.29
N LEU A 283 9.78 -16.24 10.50
CA LEU A 283 9.67 -15.28 11.60
C LEU A 283 11.00 -14.64 11.98
N GLN A 284 12.10 -15.40 11.91
CA GLN A 284 13.43 -14.86 12.17
C GLN A 284 13.87 -13.87 11.09
N ASN A 285 13.53 -14.11 9.81
CA ASN A 285 13.78 -13.13 8.74
C ASN A 285 12.90 -11.89 8.93
N ASP A 286 11.61 -12.06 9.20
CA ASP A 286 10.66 -10.96 9.42
C ASP A 286 11.09 -10.08 10.59
N LYS A 287 11.59 -10.69 11.67
CA LYS A 287 12.16 -9.98 12.81
C LYS A 287 13.35 -9.10 12.42
N GLU A 288 14.27 -9.58 11.57
CA GLU A 288 15.39 -8.75 11.12
C GLU A 288 14.92 -7.64 10.17
N HIS A 289 13.94 -7.91 9.30
CA HIS A 289 13.32 -6.87 8.48
C HIS A 289 12.65 -5.79 9.33
N LEU A 290 11.89 -6.18 10.36
CA LEU A 290 11.25 -5.25 11.28
C LEU A 290 12.27 -4.42 12.06
N ARG A 291 13.43 -4.99 12.44
CA ARG A 291 14.50 -4.22 13.06
C ARG A 291 15.06 -3.15 12.13
N VAL A 292 15.34 -3.50 10.88
CA VAL A 292 15.84 -2.53 9.88
C VAL A 292 14.82 -1.41 9.66
N ASN A 293 13.54 -1.76 9.52
CA ASN A 293 12.47 -0.78 9.36
C ASN A 293 12.33 0.13 10.57
N LEU A 294 12.45 -0.42 11.79
CA LEU A 294 12.43 0.38 13.01
C LEU A 294 13.60 1.36 13.06
N THR A 295 14.82 0.92 12.78
CA THR A 295 15.99 1.82 12.76
C THR A 295 15.85 2.92 11.72
N ARG A 296 15.31 2.61 10.54
CA ARG A 296 15.03 3.61 9.50
C ARG A 296 13.96 4.61 9.94
N ALA A 297 12.88 4.14 10.55
CA ALA A 297 11.82 5.01 11.07
C ALA A 297 12.34 5.94 12.17
N GLU A 298 13.23 5.46 13.05
CA GLU A 298 13.88 6.29 14.07
C GLU A 298 14.76 7.39 13.46
N GLU A 299 15.49 7.09 12.38
CA GLU A 299 16.28 8.08 11.63
C GLU A 299 15.39 9.13 10.93
N GLU A 300 14.31 8.70 10.29
CA GLU A 300 13.33 9.59 9.64
C GLU A 300 12.68 10.54 10.66
N VAL A 301 12.28 10.03 11.83
CA VAL A 301 11.75 10.86 12.92
C VAL A 301 12.76 11.91 13.38
N LYS A 302 14.06 11.57 13.42
CA LYS A 302 15.11 12.50 13.80
C LYS A 302 15.27 13.62 12.77
N VAL A 303 15.28 13.30 11.47
CA VAL A 303 15.35 14.29 10.40
C VAL A 303 14.14 15.22 10.44
N LEU A 304 12.93 14.67 10.56
CA LEU A 304 11.69 15.45 10.68
C LEU A 304 11.70 16.37 11.91
N PHE A 305 12.27 15.94 13.02
CA PHE A 305 12.43 16.78 14.20
C PHE A 305 13.38 17.96 13.95
N GLU A 306 14.49 17.73 13.25
CA GLU A 306 15.44 18.79 12.85
C GLU A 306 14.79 19.80 11.88
N GLU A 307 14.05 19.31 10.89
CA GLU A 307 13.30 20.15 9.94
C GLU A 307 12.22 20.99 10.64
N ASN A 308 11.46 20.38 11.55
CA ASN A 308 10.45 21.09 12.34
C ASN A 308 11.08 22.21 13.19
N ASN A 309 12.27 22.00 13.76
CA ASN A 309 12.98 23.06 14.48
C ASN A 309 13.38 24.22 13.55
N ILE A 310 13.86 23.94 12.34
CA ILE A 310 14.19 24.97 11.35
C ILE A 310 12.94 25.77 10.98
N LEU A 311 11.83 25.08 10.69
CA LEU A 311 10.55 25.71 10.37
C LEU A 311 10.02 26.57 11.52
N GLU A 312 10.17 26.13 12.77
CA GLU A 312 9.77 26.91 13.94
C GLU A 312 10.59 28.22 14.05
N GLU A 313 11.89 28.16 13.79
CA GLU A 313 12.76 29.34 13.79
C GLU A 313 12.42 30.31 12.64
N GLU A 314 12.11 29.82 11.45
CA GLU A 314 11.62 30.65 10.33
C GLU A 314 10.25 31.27 10.65
N TYR A 315 9.33 30.50 11.23
CA TYR A 315 8.03 31.00 11.69
C TYR A 315 8.19 32.13 12.70
N LYS A 316 9.04 31.93 13.73
CA LYS A 316 9.38 32.98 14.71
C LYS A 316 9.99 34.21 14.03
N ARG A 317 10.88 34.03 13.05
CA ARG A 317 11.52 35.13 12.31
C ARG A 317 10.50 35.92 11.48
N LEU A 318 9.58 35.23 10.81
CA LEU A 318 8.54 35.86 10.01
C LEU A 318 7.56 36.64 10.89
N LEU A 319 7.17 36.06 12.03
CA LEU A 319 6.30 36.72 13.00
C LEU A 319 6.92 38.03 13.51
N ARG A 320 8.23 38.02 13.85
CA ARG A 320 8.96 39.24 14.23
C ARG A 320 8.94 40.30 13.13
N LYS A 321 9.10 39.91 11.85
CA LYS A 321 9.02 40.85 10.71
C LYS A 321 7.62 41.46 10.59
N TYR A 322 6.57 40.65 10.73
CA TYR A 322 5.18 41.11 10.69
C TYR A 322 4.92 42.13 11.80
N THR A 323 5.23 41.77 13.06
CA THR A 323 5.04 42.67 14.21
C THR A 323 5.87 43.95 14.11
N ASN A 324 7.10 43.90 13.59
CA ASN A 324 7.91 45.10 13.38
C ASN A 324 7.34 46.01 12.28
N ARG A 325 6.78 45.44 11.20
CA ARG A 325 6.14 46.21 10.13
C ARG A 325 4.85 46.89 10.61
N GLU A 326 4.10 46.20 11.46
CA GLU A 326 2.89 46.73 12.10
C GLU A 326 3.21 47.90 13.05
N LYS A 327 4.28 47.77 13.85
CA LYS A 327 4.80 48.87 14.70
C LYS A 327 5.31 50.08 13.90
N GLN A 328 5.90 49.86 12.72
CA GLN A 328 6.36 50.96 11.86
C GLN A 328 5.21 51.70 11.16
N HIS A 329 4.12 51.02 10.81
CA HIS A 329 2.95 51.67 10.22
C HIS A 329 2.05 52.41 11.24
N GLY A 330 2.15 52.10 12.53
CA GLY A 330 1.48 52.85 13.61
C GLY A 330 2.12 54.18 13.98
N SER A 331 3.32 54.50 13.47
CA SER A 331 4.07 55.73 13.78
C SER A 331 4.11 56.72 12.61
N SER A 332 3.03 56.85 11.84
CA SER A 332 2.82 57.98 10.92
C SER A 332 1.75 58.91 11.50
N GLY A 333 2.06 59.47 12.67
CA GLY A 333 1.21 60.41 13.37
C GLY A 333 1.93 61.74 13.58
N LYS A 334 1.65 62.69 12.67
CA LYS A 334 1.87 64.15 12.75
C LYS A 334 3.26 64.64 12.37
N HIS A 335 3.34 65.32 11.22
CA HIS A 335 3.72 66.73 11.01
C HIS A 335 3.58 67.02 9.49
N SER A 336 2.46 67.61 9.08
CA SER A 336 2.32 69.01 8.61
C SER A 336 2.77 69.28 7.17
N SER A 337 1.78 69.71 6.38
CA SER A 337 1.81 70.70 5.30
C SER A 337 2.52 70.43 3.96
N SER A 338 1.65 70.22 2.94
CA SER A 338 1.45 71.12 1.79
C SER A 338 1.86 70.68 0.38
N ALA A 339 1.00 71.12 -0.56
CA ALA A 339 1.14 71.30 -2.00
C ALA A 339 1.03 70.09 -2.95
N SER A 340 -0.21 69.89 -3.42
CA SER A 340 -0.65 70.06 -4.83
C SER A 340 0.26 69.54 -5.96
N GLY A 341 -0.23 68.52 -6.67
CA GLY A 341 0.23 68.15 -8.01
C GLY A 341 -0.75 67.21 -8.71
N LYS A 342 -1.60 67.78 -9.57
CA LYS A 342 -2.47 67.09 -10.55
C LYS A 342 -1.63 66.18 -11.46
N GLY A 343 -2.07 64.95 -11.73
CA GLY A 343 -1.46 64.12 -12.78
C GLY A 343 -2.04 62.70 -12.94
N ASN A 344 -2.92 62.55 -13.93
CA ASN A 344 -3.20 61.38 -14.79
C ASN A 344 -2.85 59.92 -14.38
N LYS A 345 -3.88 59.07 -14.53
CA LYS A 345 -3.94 57.73 -15.15
C LYS A 345 -2.66 56.85 -15.10
N ARG A 346 -2.72 55.72 -14.38
CA ARG A 346 -2.83 54.35 -14.94
C ARG A 346 -2.75 53.26 -13.85
N LYS A 347 -3.67 52.29 -13.98
CA LYS A 347 -3.66 50.87 -13.57
C LYS A 347 -2.56 50.36 -12.61
N SER A 348 -3.00 49.78 -11.50
CA SER A 348 -2.37 48.57 -10.92
C SER A 348 -3.37 47.80 -10.05
N SER A 349 -3.81 46.64 -10.52
CA SER A 349 -4.42 45.62 -9.67
C SER A 349 -3.28 44.90 -8.93
N PRO A 350 -3.40 44.60 -7.62
CA PRO A 350 -2.44 43.73 -6.95
C PRO A 350 -2.63 42.30 -7.47
N LYS A 351 -1.65 41.78 -8.22
CA LYS A 351 -1.52 40.35 -8.46
C LYS A 351 -1.23 39.68 -7.11
N MET A 352 -2.17 38.89 -6.61
CA MET A 352 -1.87 37.83 -5.65
C MET A 352 -1.25 36.67 -6.45
N CYS A 353 0.07 36.57 -6.42
CA CYS A 353 0.78 35.32 -6.70
C CYS A 353 1.40 34.88 -5.38
N SER A 354 0.67 34.06 -4.63
CA SER A 354 1.28 33.20 -3.60
C SER A 354 1.66 31.89 -4.29
N SER A 355 2.96 31.71 -4.54
CA SER A 355 3.53 30.40 -4.89
C SER A 355 3.30 29.47 -3.69
N VAL A 356 2.51 28.42 -3.89
CA VAL A 356 2.43 27.29 -2.97
C VAL A 356 3.57 26.37 -3.36
N GLU A 357 4.75 26.62 -2.80
CA GLU A 357 5.89 25.70 -2.84
C GLU A 357 6.13 25.25 -1.40
N GLY A 358 6.04 23.94 -1.16
CA GLY A 358 6.45 23.35 0.11
C GLY A 358 5.47 22.35 0.71
N MET A 359 5.06 21.33 -0.04
CA MET A 359 4.70 20.04 0.56
C MET A 359 4.91 18.92 -0.47
N MET A 360 6.18 18.66 -0.81
CA MET A 360 6.56 17.37 -1.40
C MET A 360 6.43 16.32 -0.30
N ILE A 361 5.30 15.62 -0.29
CA ILE A 361 5.21 14.31 0.37
C ILE A 361 6.10 13.40 -0.46
N ASP A 362 7.15 12.77 0.06
CA ASP A 362 7.93 11.81 -0.71
C ASP A 362 7.21 10.45 -0.69
N PHE A 363 6.63 10.03 -1.83
CA PHE A 363 6.26 8.63 -2.06
C PHE A 363 7.32 8.06 -2.99
N ASP A 364 8.31 7.40 -2.39
CA ASP A 364 9.40 6.74 -3.08
C ASP A 364 8.86 5.78 -4.16
N ALA A 365 9.50 5.79 -5.33
CA ALA A 365 9.03 5.19 -6.58
C ALA A 365 9.05 3.63 -6.63
N SER A 366 9.04 2.96 -5.48
CA SER A 366 9.27 1.51 -5.38
C SER A 366 8.02 0.69 -5.02
N GLU A 367 6.89 1.31 -4.68
CA GLU A 367 5.66 0.55 -4.45
C GLU A 367 5.04 0.14 -5.79
N SER A 368 5.26 -1.14 -6.13
CA SER A 368 4.55 -1.80 -7.22
C SER A 368 3.04 -1.67 -6.99
N PRO A 369 2.23 -1.38 -8.02
CA PRO A 369 0.79 -1.26 -7.87
C PRO A 369 0.24 -2.55 -7.26
N ARG A 370 -0.49 -2.42 -6.14
CA ARG A 370 -1.15 -3.54 -5.49
C ARG A 370 -2.07 -4.23 -6.50
N GLN A 371 -2.05 -5.56 -6.52
CA GLN A 371 -3.02 -6.32 -7.32
C GLN A 371 -4.39 -6.28 -6.64
N PRO A 372 -5.49 -6.25 -7.41
CA PRO A 372 -6.84 -6.35 -6.86
C PRO A 372 -6.97 -7.63 -6.03
N LEU A 373 -7.73 -7.57 -4.94
CA LEU A 373 -7.98 -8.74 -4.12
C LEU A 373 -8.67 -9.81 -4.98
N SER A 374 -8.13 -11.03 -4.97
CA SER A 374 -8.77 -12.14 -5.66
C SER A 374 -10.15 -12.40 -5.03
N PRO A 375 -11.17 -12.78 -5.81
CA PRO A 375 -12.48 -13.15 -5.26
C PRO A 375 -12.31 -14.19 -4.16
N LEU A 376 -12.78 -13.87 -2.95
CA LEU A 376 -12.73 -14.80 -1.81
C LEU A 376 -13.52 -16.05 -2.18
N GLN A 377 -12.84 -17.20 -2.22
CA GLN A 377 -13.49 -18.46 -2.60
C GLN A 377 -14.62 -18.78 -1.64
N TYR A 378 -15.79 -19.12 -2.18
CA TYR A 378 -16.94 -19.60 -1.42
C TYR A 378 -16.56 -20.83 -0.59
N ASN A 379 -16.39 -20.65 0.71
CA ASN A 379 -16.47 -21.75 1.66
C ASN A 379 -17.94 -22.13 1.81
N SER A 380 -18.44 -22.91 0.85
CA SER A 380 -19.75 -23.56 0.92
C SER A 380 -19.56 -25.03 1.31
N PRO A 381 -20.27 -25.56 2.33
CA PRO A 381 -20.03 -26.93 2.84
C PRO A 381 -20.45 -28.06 1.90
N GLU A 382 -21.02 -27.78 0.73
CA GLU A 382 -21.76 -28.78 -0.06
C GLU A 382 -20.96 -29.43 -1.20
N ASN A 383 -19.67 -29.12 -1.40
CA ASN A 383 -18.94 -29.59 -2.59
C ASN A 383 -17.91 -30.72 -2.37
N ARG A 384 -18.11 -31.59 -1.37
CA ARG A 384 -17.28 -32.80 -1.16
C ARG A 384 -17.87 -34.10 -1.72
N MET A 385 -19.01 -34.06 -2.39
CA MET A 385 -19.56 -35.24 -3.05
C MET A 385 -19.50 -35.05 -4.57
N HIS A 386 -18.80 -35.96 -5.25
CA HIS A 386 -18.66 -36.10 -6.70
C HIS A 386 -17.43 -35.44 -7.35
N LYS A 387 -16.28 -36.09 -7.19
CA LYS A 387 -15.39 -36.34 -8.33
C LYS A 387 -15.26 -37.86 -8.52
N LYS A 388 -15.75 -38.33 -9.65
CA LYS A 388 -15.41 -39.64 -10.25
C LYS A 388 -14.17 -39.47 -11.09
#